data_AF-A0A955ASW0-F1
#
_entry.id   AF-A0A955ASW0-F1
#
_cell.length_a   1.000
_cell.length_b   1.000
_cell.length_c   1.000
_cell.angle_alpha   90.00
_cell.angle_beta   90.00
_cell.angle_gamma   90.00
#
_symmetry.space_group_name_H-M   'P 1'
#
loop_
_entity.id
_entity.type
_entity.pdbx_description
1 polymer ?
#
loop_
_entity_poly.entity_id
_entity_poly.type
_entity_poly.pdbx_seq_one_letter_code
_entity_poly.pdbx_strand_id
1 'polypeptide(L)'
;MNHASAISARRAGISLIEILMSIAVVAIGLLGVAAMIPLAHHKAAQGVRSDRIGEFGRAAFREFRVREFDKPGDYNRPYWVPVYLDSNAQATTGPQYWIYNFGTGQLDTRPYCFDPVGVAEAGMPFFPVAGPLQIPRVTALSSRLDDLVPSSLYSNKSQVDQALLQSAVNNRPIINAGQARRCFELQDDISFLRTEPDRPVVSKYFGSGVNLRRESSGEFSWMATLQPEVIGRGNQYLAYRDNGRYDMSVVIFEKRRPSVSPSNELVASAILNGYGTDPRKEVVLSQITAPNPGDIRLSDMRKNDWVMLGRILDATTGVRVIRWYKVISIDEPESELDQDRIVTLEGPDWPYGDSLSDPSKGPLFAVYVRDVVAVYEKSIRLQR
;
A
#
# COMPACT_ATOMS: atom_id res chain seq x y z
N MET A 1 -14.51 -2.70 -97.06
CA MET A 1 -14.69 -2.59 -95.60
C MET A 1 -13.50 -3.27 -94.95
N ASN A 2 -12.66 -2.52 -94.23
CA ASN A 2 -11.75 -2.97 -93.16
C ASN A 2 -10.81 -1.80 -92.80
N HIS A 3 -11.26 -0.94 -91.88
CA HIS A 3 -10.40 0.06 -91.24
C HIS A 3 -9.66 -0.63 -90.09
N ALA A 4 -8.37 -0.93 -90.29
CA ALA A 4 -7.48 -1.33 -89.21
C ALA A 4 -7.01 -0.08 -88.46
N SER A 5 -7.54 0.14 -87.25
CA SER A 5 -7.10 1.19 -86.33
C SER A 5 -5.82 0.73 -85.61
N ALA A 6 -4.68 1.29 -86.01
CA ALA A 6 -3.42 1.12 -85.29
C ALA A 6 -3.48 1.91 -83.97
N ILE A 7 -3.59 1.20 -82.84
CA ILE A 7 -3.48 1.78 -81.51
C ILE A 7 -2.01 2.19 -81.31
N SER A 8 -1.73 3.48 -81.47
CA SER A 8 -0.44 4.06 -81.11
C SER A 8 -0.26 3.96 -79.60
N ALA A 9 0.51 2.97 -79.17
CA ALA A 9 0.91 2.79 -77.79
C ALA A 9 1.80 3.97 -77.36
N ARG A 10 1.18 5.02 -76.84
CA ARG A 10 1.89 6.13 -76.19
C ARG A 10 2.72 5.53 -75.06
N ARG A 11 4.05 5.56 -75.19
CA ARG A 11 4.97 5.30 -74.09
C ARG A 11 4.78 6.44 -73.08
N ALA A 12 4.01 6.17 -72.04
CA ALA A 12 3.89 7.08 -70.90
C ALA A 12 5.24 7.07 -70.16
N GLY A 13 6.04 8.12 -70.34
CA GLY A 13 7.21 8.33 -69.52
C GLY A 13 6.75 8.65 -68.10
N ILE A 14 7.17 7.84 -67.12
CA ILE A 14 6.97 8.14 -65.70
C ILE A 14 7.70 9.44 -65.39
N SER A 15 7.00 10.40 -64.81
CA SER A 15 7.58 11.71 -64.52
C SER A 15 8.51 11.62 -63.30
N LEU A 16 9.61 12.36 -63.32
CA LEU A 16 10.49 12.52 -62.16
C LEU A 16 9.71 13.00 -60.91
N ILE A 17 8.68 13.83 -61.11
CA ILE A 17 7.83 14.33 -60.02
C ILE A 17 7.04 13.19 -59.36
N GLU A 18 6.65 12.18 -60.14
CA GLU A 18 5.84 11.05 -59.70
C GLU A 18 6.69 10.10 -58.83
N ILE A 19 7.96 9.91 -59.20
CA ILE A 19 8.94 9.17 -58.40
C ILE A 19 9.25 9.91 -57.10
N LEU A 20 9.46 11.23 -57.15
CA LEU A 20 9.75 12.02 -55.95
C LEU A 20 8.56 12.06 -54.98
N MET A 21 7.32 12.21 -55.49
CA MET A 21 6.12 12.09 -54.66
C MET A 21 6.00 10.68 -54.06
N SER A 22 6.29 9.63 -54.83
CA SER A 22 6.26 8.25 -54.33
C SER A 22 7.27 8.04 -53.20
N ILE A 23 8.51 8.52 -53.35
CA ILE A 23 9.54 8.43 -52.31
C ILE A 23 9.14 9.24 -51.07
N ALA A 24 8.58 10.45 -51.24
CA ALA A 24 8.14 11.27 -50.13
C ALA A 24 7.02 10.59 -49.31
N VAL A 25 6.02 10.01 -49.99
CA VAL A 25 4.94 9.26 -49.32
C VAL A 25 5.48 8.04 -48.58
N VAL A 26 6.39 7.28 -49.20
CA VAL A 26 7.04 6.12 -48.55
C VAL A 26 7.87 6.58 -47.35
N ALA A 27 8.62 7.67 -47.45
CA ALA A 27 9.43 8.20 -46.35
C ALA A 27 8.55 8.64 -45.17
N ILE A 28 7.45 9.35 -45.42
CA ILE A 28 6.48 9.73 -44.36
C ILE A 28 5.86 8.49 -43.72
N GLY A 29 5.49 7.49 -44.52
CA GLY A 29 4.95 6.22 -44.03
C GLY A 29 5.94 5.46 -43.13
N LEU A 30 7.20 5.35 -43.56
CA LEU A 30 8.25 4.70 -42.78
C LEU A 30 8.58 5.47 -41.49
N LEU A 31 8.57 6.80 -41.53
CA LEU A 31 8.79 7.63 -40.34
C LEU A 31 7.64 7.50 -39.34
N GLY A 32 6.40 7.39 -39.81
CA GLY A 32 5.24 7.09 -38.97
C GLY A 32 5.35 5.73 -38.28
N VAL A 33 5.73 4.67 -38.99
CA VAL A 33 5.95 3.34 -38.40
C VAL A 33 7.10 3.36 -37.40
N ALA A 34 8.22 4.00 -37.75
CA ALA A 34 9.37 4.13 -36.85
C ALA A 34 9.01 4.84 -35.54
N ALA A 35 8.17 5.87 -35.59
CA ALA A 35 7.68 6.58 -34.41
C ALA A 35 6.73 5.74 -33.53
N MET A 36 6.00 4.78 -34.11
CA MET A 36 5.11 3.90 -33.35
C MET A 36 5.84 2.81 -32.57
N ILE A 37 7.04 2.38 -32.98
CA ILE A 37 7.77 1.29 -32.33
C ILE A 37 8.10 1.60 -30.85
N PRO A 38 8.71 2.75 -30.49
CA PRO A 38 8.97 3.07 -29.09
C PRO A 38 7.70 3.22 -28.25
N LEU A 39 6.62 3.78 -28.85
CA LEU A 39 5.34 3.93 -28.18
C LEU A 39 4.71 2.56 -27.88
N ALA A 40 4.71 1.65 -28.85
CA ALA A 40 4.21 0.29 -28.68
C ALA A 40 4.99 -0.46 -27.59
N HIS A 41 6.31 -0.33 -27.59
CA HIS A 41 7.16 -0.92 -26.54
C HIS A 41 6.84 -0.35 -25.16
N HIS A 42 6.70 0.98 -25.04
CA HIS A 42 6.33 1.62 -23.77
C HIS A 42 4.94 1.17 -23.28
N LYS A 43 3.96 1.06 -24.17
CA LYS A 43 2.61 0.58 -23.83
C LYS A 43 2.59 -0.89 -23.45
N ALA A 44 3.34 -1.74 -24.14
CA ALA A 44 3.50 -3.14 -23.77
C ALA A 44 4.16 -3.29 -22.39
N ALA A 45 5.22 -2.51 -22.11
CA ALA A 45 5.88 -2.50 -20.80
C ALA A 45 4.92 -2.03 -19.68
N GLN A 46 4.10 -1.00 -19.94
CA GLN A 46 3.05 -0.58 -19.00
C GLN A 46 2.01 -1.69 -18.75
N GLY A 47 1.63 -2.44 -19.79
CA GLY A 47 0.71 -3.58 -19.68
C GLY A 47 1.28 -4.68 -18.78
N VAL A 48 2.50 -5.14 -19.07
CA VAL A 48 3.20 -6.15 -18.24
C VAL A 48 3.34 -5.69 -16.79
N ARG A 49 3.67 -4.41 -16.58
CA ARG A 49 3.75 -3.82 -15.24
C ARG A 49 2.40 -3.85 -14.52
N SER A 50 1.31 -3.46 -15.18
CA SER A 50 -0.03 -3.48 -14.61
C SER A 50 -0.49 -4.89 -14.25
N ASP A 51 -0.17 -5.88 -15.10
CA ASP A 51 -0.50 -7.28 -14.85
C ASP A 51 0.23 -7.83 -13.62
N ARG A 52 1.53 -7.51 -13.47
CA ARG A 52 2.32 -7.87 -12.29
C ARG A 52 1.74 -7.29 -11.01
N ILE A 53 1.35 -6.01 -11.02
CA ILE A 53 0.72 -5.35 -9.85
C ILE A 53 -0.59 -6.08 -9.47
N GLY A 54 -1.41 -6.42 -10.47
CA GLY A 54 -2.66 -7.15 -10.26
C GLY A 54 -2.47 -8.55 -9.69
N GLU A 55 -1.50 -9.31 -10.21
CA GLU A 55 -1.15 -10.63 -9.70
C GLU A 55 -0.61 -10.54 -8.27
N PHE A 56 0.29 -9.59 -8.02
CA PHE A 56 0.90 -9.39 -6.71
C PHE A 56 -0.12 -9.00 -5.64
N GLY A 57 -1.09 -8.14 -5.95
CA GLY A 57 -2.20 -7.82 -5.04
C GLY A 57 -3.00 -9.05 -4.61
N ARG A 58 -3.28 -9.97 -5.54
CA ARG A 58 -3.97 -11.24 -5.22
C ARG A 58 -3.08 -12.17 -4.39
N ALA A 59 -1.80 -12.24 -4.72
CA ALA A 59 -0.82 -13.01 -3.98
C ALA A 59 -0.68 -12.51 -2.54
N ALA A 60 -0.68 -11.20 -2.31
CA ALA A 60 -0.61 -10.59 -0.97
C ALA A 60 -1.78 -11.02 -0.06
N PHE A 61 -3.02 -11.04 -0.56
CA PHE A 61 -4.16 -11.58 0.22
C PHE A 61 -4.00 -13.06 0.57
N ARG A 62 -3.50 -13.85 -0.37
CA ARG A 62 -3.22 -15.28 -0.14
C ARG A 62 -2.13 -15.42 0.92
N GLU A 63 -1.06 -14.65 0.80
CA GLU A 63 0.08 -14.66 1.71
C GLU A 63 -0.33 -14.28 3.13
N PHE A 64 -1.17 -13.26 3.27
CA PHE A 64 -1.75 -12.85 4.54
C PHE A 64 -2.43 -14.01 5.27
N ARG A 65 -3.20 -14.83 4.54
CA ARG A 65 -3.89 -16.01 5.10
C ARG A 65 -2.96 -17.21 5.29
N VAL A 66 -2.07 -17.50 4.35
CA VAL A 66 -1.13 -18.65 4.43
C VAL A 66 -0.18 -18.48 5.62
N ARG A 67 0.23 -17.23 5.89
CA ARG A 67 1.04 -16.87 7.06
C ARG A 67 0.22 -16.70 8.33
N GLU A 68 -1.09 -16.91 8.25
CA GLU A 68 -2.01 -16.81 9.37
C GLU A 68 -2.00 -15.44 10.05
N PHE A 69 -1.76 -14.37 9.28
CA PHE A 69 -1.91 -13.02 9.80
C PHE A 69 -3.38 -12.70 10.11
N ASP A 70 -4.33 -13.50 9.62
CA ASP A 70 -5.73 -13.45 10.04
C ASP A 70 -6.00 -14.10 11.42
N LYS A 71 -4.98 -14.66 12.07
CA LYS A 71 -5.02 -15.20 13.43
C LYS A 71 -4.27 -14.25 14.38
N PRO A 72 -4.93 -13.27 15.00
CA PRO A 72 -4.31 -12.48 16.06
C PRO A 72 -3.79 -13.34 17.21
N GLY A 73 -4.42 -14.47 17.50
CA GLY A 73 -4.20 -15.19 18.75
C GLY A 73 -4.93 -14.52 19.91
N ASP A 74 -4.60 -14.94 21.13
CA ASP A 74 -5.16 -14.38 22.36
C ASP A 74 -4.07 -13.69 23.18
N TYR A 75 -4.47 -13.05 24.28
CA TYR A 75 -3.54 -12.38 25.18
C TYR A 75 -2.44 -13.32 25.74
N ASN A 76 -2.73 -14.61 25.92
CA ASN A 76 -1.77 -15.59 26.44
C ASN A 76 -0.87 -16.17 25.33
N ARG A 77 -1.27 -16.04 24.07
CA ARG A 77 -0.57 -16.54 22.87
C ARG A 77 -0.71 -15.54 21.72
N PRO A 78 -0.14 -14.32 21.87
CA PRO A 78 -0.27 -13.31 20.85
C PRO A 78 0.60 -13.70 19.64
N TYR A 79 -0.02 -13.76 18.47
CA TYR A 79 0.71 -13.83 17.19
C TYR A 79 0.98 -12.44 16.64
N TRP A 80 0.12 -11.48 16.97
CA TRP A 80 0.31 -10.06 16.67
C TRP A 80 1.06 -9.38 17.80
N VAL A 81 2.14 -8.70 17.47
CA VAL A 81 2.97 -8.00 18.45
C VAL A 81 3.02 -6.52 18.10
N PRO A 82 2.66 -5.61 19.02
CA PRO A 82 2.91 -4.19 18.84
C PRO A 82 4.41 -3.90 18.96
N VAL A 83 4.92 -2.95 18.17
CA VAL A 83 6.36 -2.64 18.10
C VAL A 83 6.91 -2.03 19.39
N TYR A 84 6.06 -1.43 20.23
CA TYR A 84 6.48 -0.78 21.47
C TYR A 84 6.00 -1.54 22.70
N LEU A 85 6.94 -2.20 23.37
CA LEU A 85 6.88 -2.55 24.77
C LEU A 85 8.11 -1.92 25.43
N ASP A 86 8.12 -0.59 25.54
CA ASP A 86 9.03 0.00 26.51
C ASP A 86 8.58 -0.47 27.90
N SER A 87 9.45 -1.22 28.57
CA SER A 87 9.24 -1.70 29.94
C SER A 87 8.96 -0.58 30.94
N ASN A 88 9.28 0.68 30.59
CA ASN A 88 9.06 1.86 31.41
C ASN A 88 7.82 2.68 31.02
N ALA A 89 7.15 2.37 29.91
CA ALA A 89 5.84 2.93 29.59
C ALA A 89 4.79 2.30 30.51
N GLN A 90 4.81 2.69 31.77
CA GLN A 90 3.79 2.32 32.73
C GLN A 90 2.41 2.66 32.16
N ALA A 91 1.45 1.79 32.46
CA ALA A 91 0.05 1.78 32.02
C ALA A 91 -0.77 3.07 32.32
N THR A 92 -0.12 4.17 32.68
CA THR A 92 -0.72 5.40 33.21
C THR A 92 -1.06 6.45 32.14
N THR A 93 -0.59 6.31 30.89
CA THR A 93 -0.94 7.26 29.82
C THR A 93 -1.56 6.57 28.60
N GLY A 94 -2.72 5.93 28.79
CA GLY A 94 -3.75 5.77 27.76
C GLY A 94 -4.05 4.34 27.26
N PRO A 95 -5.33 4.00 27.00
CA PRO A 95 -5.78 2.70 26.46
C PRO A 95 -5.37 2.41 25.00
N GLN A 96 -4.53 3.26 24.39
CA GLN A 96 -4.34 3.32 22.94
C GLN A 96 -3.21 2.41 22.39
N TYR A 97 -2.37 1.84 23.25
CA TYR A 97 -1.19 1.06 22.81
C TYR A 97 -1.44 -0.44 22.68
N TRP A 98 -2.49 -0.95 23.34
CA TRP A 98 -2.73 -2.38 23.45
C TRP A 98 -3.61 -2.88 22.32
N ILE A 99 -3.11 -3.87 21.59
CA ILE A 99 -3.86 -4.59 20.56
C ILE A 99 -4.88 -5.53 21.21
N TYR A 100 -4.62 -6.00 22.43
CA TYR A 100 -5.52 -6.82 23.24
C TYR A 100 -5.99 -6.06 24.48
N ASN A 101 -7.25 -6.21 24.83
CA ASN A 101 -7.80 -5.67 26.06
C ASN A 101 -7.38 -6.56 27.26
N PHE A 102 -6.69 -6.01 28.25
CA PHE A 102 -6.22 -6.78 29.42
C PHE A 102 -7.34 -7.36 30.29
N GLY A 103 -8.48 -6.68 30.36
CA GLY A 103 -9.60 -7.13 31.18
C GLY A 103 -10.31 -8.34 30.57
N THR A 104 -10.34 -8.44 29.24
CA THR A 104 -11.04 -9.51 28.52
C THR A 104 -10.12 -10.53 27.85
N GLY A 105 -8.84 -10.19 27.68
CA GLY A 105 -7.87 -10.97 26.89
C GLY A 105 -8.15 -11.01 25.38
N GLN A 106 -9.17 -10.26 24.91
CA GLN A 106 -9.61 -10.29 23.51
C GLN A 106 -8.91 -9.20 22.68
N LEU A 107 -8.78 -9.46 21.38
CA LEU A 107 -8.35 -8.45 20.40
C LEU A 107 -9.30 -7.24 20.49
N ASP A 108 -8.75 -6.05 20.66
CA ASP A 108 -9.56 -4.85 20.63
C ASP A 108 -10.08 -4.60 19.22
N THR A 109 -11.35 -4.23 19.07
CA THR A 109 -11.85 -4.00 17.71
C THR A 109 -11.46 -2.59 17.31
N ARG A 110 -10.39 -2.41 16.53
CA ARG A 110 -9.94 -1.10 16.01
C ARG A 110 -9.19 -1.27 14.67
N PRO A 111 -8.89 -0.19 13.93
CA PRO A 111 -8.08 -0.31 12.73
C PRO A 111 -6.63 -0.70 13.03
N TYR A 112 -6.01 -1.45 12.12
CA TYR A 112 -4.63 -1.94 12.24
C TYR A 112 -3.86 -1.76 10.93
N CYS A 113 -2.53 -1.59 11.01
CA CYS A 113 -1.65 -1.57 9.84
C CYS A 113 -0.61 -2.70 9.94
N PHE A 114 -0.62 -3.64 9.01
CA PHE A 114 0.39 -4.68 8.84
C PHE A 114 1.44 -4.18 7.88
N ASP A 115 2.54 -3.70 8.45
CA ASP A 115 3.67 -3.19 7.69
C ASP A 115 5.02 -3.66 8.27
N PRO A 116 5.37 -4.95 8.16
CA PRO A 116 6.58 -5.45 8.78
C PRO A 116 7.87 -4.86 8.20
N VAL A 117 7.85 -4.37 6.95
CA VAL A 117 9.00 -3.66 6.36
C VAL A 117 9.17 -2.31 7.06
N GLY A 118 8.11 -1.53 7.20
CA GLY A 118 8.16 -0.28 7.96
C GLY A 118 8.54 -0.51 9.41
N VAL A 119 8.02 -1.54 10.07
CA VAL A 119 8.37 -1.88 11.45
C VAL A 119 9.84 -2.30 11.58
N ALA A 120 10.30 -3.23 10.73
CA ALA A 120 11.65 -3.79 10.86
C ALA A 120 12.75 -2.79 10.54
N GLU A 121 12.46 -1.77 9.73
CA GLU A 121 13.44 -0.78 9.29
C GLU A 121 13.31 0.55 10.04
N ALA A 122 12.09 0.95 10.43
CA ALA A 122 11.85 2.22 11.13
C ALA A 122 11.66 2.08 12.64
N GLY A 123 11.29 0.90 13.14
CA GLY A 123 10.94 0.70 14.55
C GLY A 123 9.72 1.50 15.00
N MET A 124 8.90 2.03 14.07
CA MET A 124 7.79 2.92 14.42
C MET A 124 6.51 2.13 14.74
N PRO A 125 5.89 2.36 15.91
CA PRO A 125 4.72 1.60 16.36
C PRO A 125 3.39 2.04 15.74
N PHE A 126 3.37 3.14 14.98
CA PHE A 126 2.14 3.71 14.44
C PHE A 126 2.24 4.03 12.96
N PHE A 127 1.11 3.90 12.28
CA PHE A 127 0.90 4.35 10.93
C PHE A 127 -0.20 5.43 10.92
N PRO A 128 0.00 6.54 10.20
CA PRO A 128 1.28 7.14 9.86
C PRO A 128 2.24 7.27 11.06
N VAL A 129 3.53 7.41 10.76
CA VAL A 129 4.62 7.59 11.74
C VAL A 129 4.31 8.72 12.73
N ALA A 130 3.81 9.84 12.22
CA ALA A 130 3.50 11.04 12.99
C ALA A 130 2.11 11.58 12.62
N GLY A 131 1.49 12.32 13.54
CA GLY A 131 0.22 13.01 13.32
C GLY A 131 -0.91 12.51 14.24
N PRO A 132 -2.10 13.15 14.15
CA PRO A 132 -3.23 12.85 15.03
C PRO A 132 -3.93 11.52 14.69
N LEU A 133 -3.96 11.14 13.42
CA LEU A 133 -4.55 9.89 12.96
C LEU A 133 -3.51 8.76 13.03
N GLN A 134 -3.23 8.22 14.21
CA GLN A 134 -2.37 7.05 14.38
C GLN A 134 -3.18 5.76 14.55
N ILE A 135 -2.87 4.74 13.75
CA ILE A 135 -3.33 3.37 13.93
C ILE A 135 -2.15 2.47 14.29
N PRO A 136 -2.31 1.46 15.15
CA PRO A 136 -1.21 0.58 15.53
C PRO A 136 -0.61 -0.12 14.31
N ARG A 137 0.72 -0.02 14.15
CA ARG A 137 1.47 -0.91 13.27
C ARG A 137 1.68 -2.23 13.98
N VAL A 138 1.20 -3.28 13.34
CA VAL A 138 1.32 -4.65 13.78
C VAL A 138 2.43 -5.31 13.00
N THR A 139 3.28 -6.03 13.72
CA THR A 139 4.20 -7.00 13.14
C THR A 139 3.89 -8.39 13.69
N ALA A 140 4.35 -9.41 12.97
CA ALA A 140 4.25 -10.79 13.44
C ALA A 140 5.56 -11.22 14.11
N LEU A 141 5.47 -12.25 14.93
CA LEU A 141 6.66 -12.95 15.42
C LEU A 141 7.39 -13.63 14.26
N SER A 142 8.73 -13.63 14.31
CA SER A 142 9.57 -14.26 13.27
C SER A 142 9.47 -15.78 13.21
N SER A 143 8.89 -16.41 14.23
CA SER A 143 8.68 -17.85 14.39
C SER A 143 7.31 -18.10 15.03
N ARG A 144 6.66 -19.22 14.71
CA ARG A 144 5.40 -19.57 15.36
C ARG A 144 5.64 -19.87 16.82
N LEU A 145 4.71 -19.45 17.68
CA LEU A 145 4.78 -19.71 19.11
C LEU A 145 4.89 -21.22 19.41
N ASP A 146 4.21 -22.03 18.60
CA ASP A 146 4.20 -23.49 18.72
C ASP A 146 5.56 -24.13 18.40
N ASP A 147 6.41 -23.45 17.63
CA ASP A 147 7.78 -23.90 17.32
C ASP A 147 8.75 -23.59 18.48
N LEU A 148 8.38 -22.65 19.37
CA LEU A 148 9.27 -22.13 20.41
C LEU A 148 9.03 -22.73 21.82
N VAL A 149 7.87 -23.35 22.07
CA VAL A 149 7.53 -23.85 23.41
C VAL A 149 7.12 -25.33 23.37
N PRO A 150 7.96 -26.27 23.84
CA PRO A 150 7.55 -27.64 24.08
C PRO A 150 6.43 -27.68 25.12
N SER A 151 5.24 -28.10 24.71
CA SER A 151 3.99 -28.09 25.49
C SER A 151 3.99 -29.00 26.74
N SER A 152 5.08 -29.69 27.03
CA SER A 152 5.14 -30.77 28.02
C SER A 152 5.79 -30.43 29.37
N LEU A 153 6.28 -29.20 29.60
CA LEU A 153 7.15 -28.94 30.77
C LEU A 153 6.56 -28.14 31.94
N TYR A 154 5.34 -27.61 31.88
CA TYR A 154 4.87 -26.71 32.94
C TYR A 154 3.41 -26.94 33.37
N SER A 155 3.23 -27.42 34.61
CA SER A 155 1.94 -27.65 35.26
C SER A 155 1.35 -26.40 35.93
N ASN A 156 2.13 -25.32 36.08
CA ASN A 156 1.72 -24.08 36.75
C ASN A 156 1.80 -22.88 35.79
N LYS A 157 0.81 -22.78 34.90
CA LYS A 157 0.76 -21.85 33.75
C LYS A 157 0.75 -20.36 34.12
N SER A 158 -0.06 -19.91 35.07
CA SER A 158 -0.49 -18.49 35.07
C SER A 158 0.57 -17.43 35.37
N GLN A 159 1.58 -17.71 36.22
CA GLN A 159 2.56 -16.69 36.64
C GLN A 159 3.90 -16.80 35.89
N VAL A 160 4.28 -18.02 35.52
CA VAL A 160 5.49 -18.28 34.73
C VAL A 160 5.25 -17.91 33.27
N ASP A 161 4.03 -18.09 32.75
CA ASP A 161 3.68 -17.64 31.39
C ASP A 161 3.75 -16.12 31.29
N GLN A 162 3.30 -15.34 32.28
CA GLN A 162 3.35 -13.87 32.19
C GLN A 162 4.78 -13.30 32.22
N ALA A 163 5.65 -13.82 33.10
CA ALA A 163 7.04 -13.38 33.19
C ALA A 163 7.88 -13.87 32.00
N LEU A 164 7.62 -15.09 31.49
CA LEU A 164 8.25 -15.58 30.26
C LEU A 164 7.69 -14.89 29.02
N LEU A 165 6.40 -14.55 28.94
CA LEU A 165 5.84 -13.74 27.86
C LEU A 165 6.41 -12.33 27.87
N GLN A 166 6.56 -11.68 29.02
CA GLN A 166 7.22 -10.38 29.09
C GLN A 166 8.71 -10.49 28.71
N SER A 167 9.43 -11.49 29.23
CA SER A 167 10.84 -11.70 28.83
C SER A 167 10.97 -12.07 27.36
N ALA A 168 10.02 -12.84 26.81
CA ALA A 168 10.07 -13.34 25.44
C ALA A 168 9.54 -12.31 24.46
N VAL A 169 8.57 -11.47 24.78
CA VAL A 169 8.20 -10.34 23.92
C VAL A 169 9.31 -9.28 23.93
N ASN A 170 10.03 -9.12 25.04
CA ASN A 170 11.18 -8.21 25.13
C ASN A 170 12.48 -8.77 24.50
N ASN A 171 12.64 -10.10 24.36
CA ASN A 171 13.82 -10.75 23.74
C ASN A 171 13.54 -11.51 22.43
N ARG A 172 12.30 -11.53 21.91
CA ARG A 172 12.02 -12.23 20.65
C ARG A 172 12.49 -11.39 19.47
N PRO A 173 13.12 -12.02 18.47
CA PRO A 173 13.29 -11.35 17.20
C PRO A 173 11.90 -11.15 16.60
N ILE A 174 11.40 -9.92 16.70
CA ILE A 174 10.47 -9.37 15.73
C ILE A 174 11.02 -9.72 14.34
N ILE A 175 10.13 -10.00 13.38
CA ILE A 175 10.53 -10.21 11.98
C ILE A 175 11.61 -9.18 11.60
N ASN A 176 12.83 -9.66 11.34
CA ASN A 176 13.93 -8.78 10.96
C ASN A 176 13.73 -8.26 9.53
N ALA A 177 14.45 -7.21 9.13
CA ALA A 177 14.27 -6.60 7.81
C ALA A 177 14.34 -7.62 6.66
N GLY A 178 15.31 -8.56 6.71
CA GLY A 178 15.41 -9.61 5.70
C GLY A 178 14.25 -10.61 5.70
N GLN A 179 13.64 -10.90 6.85
CA GLN A 179 12.41 -11.68 6.93
C GLN A 179 11.20 -10.86 6.44
N ALA A 180 11.09 -9.59 6.82
CA ALA A 180 10.00 -8.70 6.41
C ALA A 180 9.96 -8.59 4.90
N ARG A 181 11.10 -8.29 4.28
CA ARG A 181 11.26 -8.22 2.82
C ARG A 181 10.86 -9.54 2.16
N ARG A 182 11.27 -10.68 2.71
CA ARG A 182 10.86 -11.99 2.18
C ARG A 182 9.35 -12.27 2.25
N CYS A 183 8.65 -11.68 3.20
CA CYS A 183 7.21 -11.91 3.39
C CYS A 183 6.36 -10.87 2.64
N PHE A 184 6.88 -9.65 2.46
CA PHE A 184 6.13 -8.50 1.95
C PHE A 184 6.66 -7.93 0.63
N GLU A 185 7.77 -8.43 0.09
CA GLU A 185 8.23 -8.12 -1.27
C GLU A 185 7.87 -9.22 -2.26
N LEU A 186 7.66 -8.84 -3.52
CA LEU A 186 7.45 -9.76 -4.61
C LEU A 186 8.72 -10.59 -4.85
N GLN A 187 8.63 -11.90 -4.62
CA GLN A 187 9.74 -12.83 -4.80
C GLN A 187 9.85 -13.37 -6.24
N ASP A 188 8.77 -13.26 -7.02
CA ASP A 188 8.69 -13.84 -8.36
C ASP A 188 9.36 -12.97 -9.45
N ASP A 189 9.77 -11.74 -9.11
CA ASP A 189 10.55 -10.90 -10.03
C ASP A 189 12.03 -11.25 -9.95
N ILE A 190 12.38 -12.35 -10.61
CA ILE A 190 13.73 -12.93 -10.60
C ILE A 190 14.71 -11.94 -11.23
N SER A 191 15.76 -11.61 -10.48
CA SER A 191 16.87 -10.83 -11.00
C SER A 191 17.82 -11.72 -11.82
N PHE A 192 18.27 -11.15 -12.93
CA PHE A 192 19.10 -11.83 -13.90
C PHE A 192 20.40 -11.05 -14.09
N LEU A 193 21.53 -11.76 -14.01
CA LEU A 193 22.83 -11.17 -14.32
C LEU A 193 23.16 -11.47 -15.78
N ARG A 194 23.34 -10.42 -16.59
CA ARG A 194 23.91 -10.55 -17.93
C ARG A 194 25.36 -10.08 -17.88
N THR A 195 26.28 -11.02 -17.79
CA THR A 195 27.72 -10.75 -17.73
C THR A 195 28.32 -10.45 -19.10
N GLU A 196 27.84 -11.10 -20.16
CA GLU A 196 28.31 -10.93 -21.54
C GLU A 196 27.11 -10.94 -22.50
N PRO A 197 27.15 -10.17 -23.61
CA PRO A 197 26.05 -10.08 -24.57
C PRO A 197 25.74 -11.43 -25.25
N ASP A 198 26.75 -12.27 -25.45
CA ASP A 198 26.61 -13.54 -26.18
C ASP A 198 26.36 -14.75 -25.28
N ARG A 199 26.29 -14.55 -23.95
CA ARG A 199 26.04 -15.65 -23.00
C ARG A 199 24.58 -15.70 -22.56
N PRO A 200 24.08 -16.91 -22.24
CA PRO A 200 22.76 -17.07 -21.66
C PRO A 200 22.69 -16.32 -20.33
N VAL A 201 21.50 -15.76 -20.08
CA VAL A 201 21.20 -15.01 -18.88
C VAL A 201 21.16 -15.96 -17.68
N VAL A 202 21.93 -15.67 -16.62
CA VAL A 202 22.01 -16.52 -15.43
C VAL A 202 21.21 -15.87 -14.29
N SER A 203 20.36 -16.66 -13.63
CA SER A 203 19.63 -16.21 -12.43
C SER A 203 20.62 -15.88 -11.32
N LYS A 204 20.45 -14.74 -10.66
CA LYS A 204 21.27 -14.35 -9.53
C LYS A 204 20.81 -15.11 -8.29
N TYR A 205 21.76 -15.68 -7.55
CA TYR A 205 21.49 -16.37 -6.29
C TYR A 205 22.17 -15.62 -5.15
N PHE A 206 21.47 -15.48 -4.04
CA PHE A 206 21.98 -14.98 -2.77
C PHE A 206 22.13 -16.14 -1.78
N GLY A 207 23.24 -16.18 -1.04
CA GLY A 207 23.54 -17.19 -0.02
C GLY A 207 24.91 -17.85 -0.20
N SER A 208 25.28 -18.70 0.77
CA SER A 208 26.52 -19.48 0.75
C SER A 208 26.20 -20.96 1.02
N GLY A 209 26.89 -21.86 0.33
CA GLY A 209 26.72 -23.31 0.48
C GLY A 209 25.37 -23.82 -0.02
N VAL A 210 24.66 -24.57 0.81
CA VAL A 210 23.39 -25.24 0.45
C VAL A 210 22.18 -24.29 0.48
N ASN A 211 22.32 -23.12 1.10
CA ASN A 211 21.25 -22.13 1.23
C ASN A 211 21.31 -21.08 0.09
N LEU A 212 21.46 -21.54 -1.14
CA LEU A 212 21.37 -20.68 -2.33
C LEU A 212 19.89 -20.42 -2.62
N ARG A 213 19.51 -19.14 -2.63
CA ARG A 213 18.15 -18.71 -2.99
C ARG A 213 18.21 -17.75 -4.17
N ARG A 214 17.24 -17.82 -5.07
CA ARG A 214 17.11 -16.84 -6.16
C ARG A 214 16.90 -15.44 -5.59
N GLU A 215 17.63 -14.47 -6.12
CA GLU A 215 17.51 -13.07 -5.73
C GLU A 215 16.37 -12.42 -6.53
N SER A 216 15.39 -11.87 -5.82
CA SER A 216 14.34 -11.05 -6.40
C SER A 216 14.80 -9.60 -6.52
N SER A 217 14.28 -8.89 -7.51
CA SER A 217 14.53 -7.44 -7.68
C SER A 217 14.02 -6.60 -6.50
N GLY A 218 13.01 -7.10 -5.78
CA GLY A 218 12.31 -6.36 -4.72
C GLY A 218 11.56 -5.13 -5.25
N GLU A 219 11.22 -5.10 -6.55
CA GLU A 219 10.58 -3.93 -7.17
C GLU A 219 9.23 -3.59 -6.56
N PHE A 220 8.49 -4.58 -6.06
CA PHE A 220 7.19 -4.37 -5.43
C PHE A 220 7.20 -4.87 -3.99
N SER A 221 6.57 -4.10 -3.10
CA SER A 221 6.27 -4.52 -1.74
C SER A 221 4.82 -4.20 -1.39
N TRP A 222 4.32 -4.76 -0.30
CA TRP A 222 2.96 -4.48 0.15
C TRP A 222 2.88 -4.22 1.65
N MET A 223 1.82 -3.51 2.05
CA MET A 223 1.33 -3.48 3.43
C MET A 223 -0.17 -3.75 3.42
N ALA A 224 -0.77 -3.99 4.58
CA ALA A 224 -2.23 -4.10 4.68
C ALA A 224 -2.79 -3.23 5.80
N THR A 225 -3.88 -2.54 5.54
CA THR A 225 -4.67 -1.88 6.58
C THR A 225 -5.96 -2.64 6.81
N LEU A 226 -6.30 -2.90 8.07
CA LEU A 226 -7.56 -3.52 8.47
C LEU A 226 -8.47 -2.45 9.06
N GLN A 227 -9.68 -2.32 8.53
CA GLN A 227 -10.74 -1.48 9.05
C GLN A 227 -11.85 -2.39 9.59
N PRO A 228 -12.14 -2.40 10.91
CA PRO A 228 -13.26 -3.19 11.41
C PRO A 228 -14.58 -2.75 10.76
N GLU A 229 -15.47 -3.71 10.55
CA GLU A 229 -16.83 -3.43 10.10
C GLU A 229 -17.51 -2.54 11.15
N VAL A 230 -17.89 -1.34 10.74
CA VAL A 230 -18.61 -0.41 11.60
C VAL A 230 -20.11 -0.68 11.44
N ILE A 231 -20.83 -0.87 12.56
CA ILE A 231 -22.29 -0.79 12.55
C ILE A 231 -22.68 0.64 12.90
N GLY A 232 -23.23 1.36 11.93
CA GLY A 232 -23.97 2.59 12.19
C GLY A 232 -25.47 2.33 12.09
N ARG A 233 -26.20 2.42 13.21
CA ARG A 233 -27.67 2.62 13.20
C ARG A 233 -27.96 4.03 13.74
N GLY A 234 -27.97 5.02 12.85
CA GLY A 234 -28.42 6.39 13.17
C GLY A 234 -27.52 7.17 14.15
N ASN A 235 -28.13 8.16 14.82
CA ASN A 235 -27.48 9.20 15.65
C ASN A 235 -26.89 8.74 17.00
N GLN A 236 -26.81 7.45 17.32
CA GLN A 236 -26.34 6.99 18.64
C GLN A 236 -25.10 6.09 18.55
N TYR A 237 -24.11 6.44 19.38
CA TYR A 237 -22.89 5.73 19.75
C TYR A 237 -22.32 4.78 18.69
N LEU A 238 -21.28 5.26 17.99
CA LEU A 238 -20.52 4.43 17.07
C LEU A 238 -19.69 3.44 17.88
N ALA A 239 -20.00 2.16 17.70
CA ALA A 239 -19.22 1.06 18.22
C ALA A 239 -18.81 0.17 17.05
N TYR A 240 -17.65 -0.46 17.19
CA TYR A 240 -17.26 -1.47 16.23
C TYR A 240 -18.10 -2.73 16.40
N ARG A 241 -18.32 -3.43 15.29
CA ARG A 241 -18.92 -4.75 15.35
C ARG A 241 -17.91 -5.75 15.88
N ASP A 242 -18.13 -6.26 17.08
CA ASP A 242 -17.30 -7.33 17.64
C ASP A 242 -17.63 -8.71 17.03
N ASN A 243 -17.63 -8.82 15.70
CA ASN A 243 -17.82 -10.08 14.96
C ASN A 243 -16.53 -10.59 14.31
N GLY A 244 -15.42 -9.86 14.50
CA GLY A 244 -14.13 -10.12 13.88
C GLY A 244 -14.11 -9.89 12.36
N ARG A 245 -15.08 -9.17 11.79
CA ARG A 245 -15.07 -8.82 10.35
C ARG A 245 -14.36 -7.50 10.13
N TYR A 246 -13.48 -7.50 9.13
CA TYR A 246 -12.66 -6.35 8.75
C TYR A 246 -12.69 -6.19 7.24
N ASP A 247 -12.71 -4.95 6.77
CA ASP A 247 -12.32 -4.61 5.41
C ASP A 247 -10.80 -4.47 5.38
N MET A 248 -10.14 -5.36 4.65
CA MET A 248 -8.70 -5.36 4.47
C MET A 248 -8.36 -4.65 3.17
N SER A 249 -7.54 -3.61 3.23
CA SER A 249 -6.96 -2.95 2.07
C SER A 249 -5.48 -3.36 1.96
N VAL A 250 -5.11 -4.06 0.89
CA VAL A 250 -3.73 -4.35 0.51
C VAL A 250 -3.20 -3.19 -0.33
N VAL A 251 -2.15 -2.56 0.15
CA VAL A 251 -1.50 -1.41 -0.48
C VAL A 251 -0.20 -1.87 -1.10
N ILE A 252 -0.08 -1.71 -2.42
CA ILE A 252 1.11 -2.11 -3.20
C ILE A 252 1.98 -0.89 -3.45
N PHE A 253 3.26 -1.03 -3.15
CA PHE A 253 4.30 -0.05 -3.40
C PHE A 253 5.22 -0.50 -4.52
N GLU A 254 5.73 0.44 -5.30
CA GLU A 254 6.81 0.20 -6.25
C GLU A 254 8.09 0.90 -5.79
N LYS A 255 9.18 0.16 -5.65
CA LYS A 255 10.50 0.66 -5.22
C LYS A 255 10.44 1.43 -3.90
N ARG A 256 9.59 0.93 -3.01
CA ARG A 256 9.34 1.49 -1.68
C ARG A 256 10.67 1.77 -0.98
N ARG A 257 10.84 2.99 -0.49
CA ARG A 257 11.96 3.34 0.38
C ARG A 257 11.58 3.10 1.84
N PRO A 258 12.22 2.16 2.53
CA PRO A 258 12.04 2.01 3.96
C PRO A 258 12.94 3.01 4.69
N SER A 259 12.51 4.27 4.78
CA SER A 259 13.24 5.31 5.52
C SER A 259 12.32 6.00 6.52
N VAL A 260 12.82 6.16 7.75
CA VAL A 260 12.20 6.99 8.80
C VAL A 260 12.40 8.47 8.51
N SER A 261 13.50 8.78 7.84
CA SER A 261 13.90 10.12 7.45
C SER A 261 14.65 10.03 6.11
N PRO A 262 14.14 10.67 5.05
CA PRO A 262 12.89 11.42 5.03
C PRO A 262 11.65 10.51 5.18
N SER A 263 10.60 11.04 5.81
CA SER A 263 9.32 10.35 5.94
C SER A 263 8.68 10.19 4.57
N ASN A 264 8.25 8.96 4.25
CA ASN A 264 7.44 8.66 3.07
C ASN A 264 5.94 8.72 3.36
N GLU A 265 5.57 9.22 4.54
CA GLU A 265 4.21 9.36 5.01
C GLU A 265 3.99 10.81 5.43
N LEU A 266 2.94 11.42 4.88
CA LEU A 266 2.53 12.79 5.18
C LEU A 266 1.11 12.80 5.70
N VAL A 267 0.87 13.51 6.80
CA VAL A 267 -0.46 13.75 7.33
C VAL A 267 -0.89 15.18 7.04
N ALA A 268 -2.03 15.30 6.39
CA ALA A 268 -2.70 16.56 6.09
C ALA A 268 -4.08 16.58 6.76
N SER A 269 -4.57 17.78 7.05
CA SER A 269 -5.96 18.03 7.36
C SER A 269 -6.75 17.93 6.07
N ALA A 270 -7.97 17.40 6.13
CA ALA A 270 -8.82 17.25 4.97
C ALA A 270 -10.16 17.91 5.24
N ILE A 271 -10.60 18.77 4.32
CA ILE A 271 -11.90 19.43 4.36
C ILE A 271 -12.60 19.07 3.06
N LEU A 272 -13.81 18.51 3.12
CA LEU A 272 -14.55 18.22 1.89
C LEU A 272 -15.27 19.45 1.36
N ASN A 273 -15.14 19.64 0.05
CA ASN A 273 -15.86 20.64 -0.70
C ASN A 273 -17.10 19.98 -1.31
N GLY A 274 -18.22 20.05 -0.59
CA GLY A 274 -19.51 19.50 -1.03
C GLY A 274 -20.08 18.39 -0.13
N TYR A 275 -21.35 18.07 -0.38
CA TYR A 275 -22.11 17.05 0.35
C TYR A 275 -22.28 15.80 -0.50
N GLY A 276 -22.19 14.63 0.13
CA GLY A 276 -22.96 13.47 -0.32
C GLY A 276 -22.17 12.21 -0.67
N THR A 277 -22.96 11.18 -0.92
CA THR A 277 -22.64 9.82 -1.33
C THR A 277 -22.09 9.75 -2.77
N ASP A 278 -21.45 10.81 -3.25
CA ASP A 278 -20.84 10.80 -4.57
C ASP A 278 -19.58 9.90 -4.51
N PRO A 279 -19.43 8.94 -5.45
CA PRO A 279 -18.19 8.19 -5.59
C PRO A 279 -16.97 9.10 -5.75
N ARG A 280 -17.16 10.30 -6.34
CA ARG A 280 -16.13 11.34 -6.47
C ARG A 280 -16.28 12.39 -5.39
N LYS A 281 -15.18 12.69 -4.72
CA LYS A 281 -15.14 13.60 -3.57
C LYS A 281 -14.12 14.68 -3.83
N GLU A 282 -14.53 15.94 -3.84
CA GLU A 282 -13.59 17.06 -3.86
C GLU A 282 -13.17 17.38 -2.42
N VAL A 283 -11.87 17.43 -2.19
CA VAL A 283 -11.28 17.60 -0.86
C VAL A 283 -10.17 18.64 -0.93
N VAL A 284 -10.18 19.59 -0.01
CA VAL A 284 -9.08 20.50 0.27
C VAL A 284 -8.18 19.83 1.31
N LEU A 285 -6.94 19.57 0.93
CA LEU A 285 -5.90 19.03 1.81
C LEU A 285 -5.00 20.16 2.27
N SER A 286 -4.82 20.30 3.58
CA SER A 286 -3.95 21.31 4.19
C SER A 286 -2.86 20.64 5.01
N GLN A 287 -1.59 20.86 4.68
CA GLN A 287 -0.47 20.24 5.37
C GLN A 287 -0.38 20.72 6.83
N ILE A 288 -0.40 19.79 7.80
CA ILE A 288 -0.45 20.13 9.24
C ILE A 288 0.95 20.39 9.82
N THR A 289 1.98 19.78 9.25
CA THR A 289 3.34 19.81 9.81
C THR A 289 4.32 20.29 8.75
N ALA A 290 5.19 21.23 9.14
CA ALA A 290 6.29 21.67 8.28
C ALA A 290 7.20 20.45 7.98
N PRO A 291 7.40 20.11 6.70
CA PRO A 291 8.17 18.92 6.33
C PRO A 291 9.67 19.18 6.58
N ASN A 292 10.41 18.19 7.08
CA ASN A 292 11.86 18.30 7.09
C ASN A 292 12.40 18.28 5.65
N PRO A 293 13.63 18.78 5.40
CA PRO A 293 14.26 18.64 4.10
C PRO A 293 14.29 17.17 3.63
N GLY A 294 13.68 16.91 2.48
CA GLY A 294 13.59 15.58 1.87
C GLY A 294 12.28 14.82 2.17
N ASP A 295 11.52 15.22 3.20
CA ASP A 295 10.22 14.64 3.50
C ASP A 295 9.25 14.84 2.34
N ILE A 296 8.30 13.92 2.22
CA ILE A 296 7.21 14.05 1.26
C ILE A 296 6.35 15.28 1.55
N ARG A 297 5.98 15.99 0.49
CA ARG A 297 5.13 17.19 0.55
C ARG A 297 3.81 16.95 -0.17
N LEU A 298 2.79 17.75 0.15
CA LEU A 298 1.56 17.75 -0.66
C LEU A 298 1.83 18.16 -2.11
N SER A 299 2.84 19.00 -2.34
CA SER A 299 3.32 19.35 -3.69
C SER A 299 3.88 18.17 -4.48
N ASP A 300 4.26 17.06 -3.83
CA ASP A 300 4.72 15.83 -4.50
C ASP A 300 3.57 14.97 -5.03
N MET A 301 2.35 15.16 -4.52
CA MET A 301 1.18 14.38 -4.91
C MET A 301 0.88 14.55 -6.41
N ARG A 302 0.57 13.44 -7.07
CA ARG A 302 0.24 13.38 -8.50
C ARG A 302 -1.12 12.74 -8.74
N LYS A 303 -1.65 12.96 -9.94
CA LYS A 303 -2.78 12.20 -10.45
C LYS A 303 -2.44 10.71 -10.50
N ASN A 304 -3.40 9.87 -10.11
CA ASN A 304 -3.32 8.43 -9.91
C ASN A 304 -2.59 7.97 -8.64
N ASP A 305 -2.10 8.88 -7.80
CA ASP A 305 -1.62 8.51 -6.47
C ASP A 305 -2.78 8.04 -5.58
N TRP A 306 -2.43 7.48 -4.43
CA TRP A 306 -3.38 7.01 -3.43
C TRP A 306 -3.24 7.79 -2.13
N VAL A 307 -4.36 8.06 -1.49
CA VAL A 307 -4.45 8.72 -0.20
C VAL A 307 -5.38 7.94 0.71
N MET A 308 -5.01 7.79 1.98
CA MET A 308 -5.91 7.23 2.99
C MET A 308 -6.60 8.37 3.72
N LEU A 309 -7.92 8.43 3.64
CA LEU A 309 -8.69 9.33 4.50
C LEU A 309 -8.99 8.62 5.82
N GLY A 310 -8.92 9.36 6.92
CA GLY A 310 -9.33 8.83 8.21
C GLY A 310 -9.83 9.89 9.19
N ARG A 311 -10.67 9.45 10.12
CA ARG A 311 -11.31 10.29 11.12
C ARG A 311 -11.29 9.60 12.48
N ILE A 312 -11.17 10.41 13.53
CA ILE A 312 -11.43 10.00 14.91
C ILE A 312 -12.85 10.44 15.25
N LEU A 313 -13.78 9.49 15.29
CA LEU A 313 -15.22 9.75 15.40
C LEU A 313 -15.67 10.04 16.83
N ASP A 314 -14.95 9.48 17.79
CA ASP A 314 -15.15 9.73 19.20
C ASP A 314 -13.79 9.68 19.89
N ALA A 315 -13.36 10.81 20.44
CA ALA A 315 -12.09 10.94 21.13
C ALA A 315 -12.04 10.13 22.44
N THR A 316 -13.21 9.82 23.01
CA THR A 316 -13.34 9.07 24.28
C THR A 316 -13.18 7.57 24.04
N THR A 317 -13.90 7.03 23.05
CA THR A 317 -13.82 5.60 22.69
C THR A 317 -12.67 5.29 21.74
N GLY A 318 -12.09 6.31 21.10
CA GLY A 318 -10.98 6.16 20.16
C GLY A 318 -11.39 5.50 18.85
N VAL A 319 -12.69 5.52 18.51
CA VAL A 319 -13.21 4.92 17.27
C VAL A 319 -12.66 5.70 16.08
N ARG A 320 -11.78 5.05 15.33
CA ARG A 320 -11.17 5.50 14.09
C ARG A 320 -11.81 4.80 12.89
N VAL A 321 -11.99 5.54 11.81
CA VAL A 321 -12.27 4.97 10.49
C VAL A 321 -11.24 5.43 9.51
N ILE A 322 -10.81 4.49 8.66
CA ILE A 322 -9.90 4.72 7.54
C ILE A 322 -10.47 4.12 6.26
N ARG A 323 -10.23 4.77 5.12
CA ARG A 323 -10.56 4.30 3.77
C ARG A 323 -9.52 4.83 2.77
N TRP A 324 -9.20 4.03 1.77
CA TRP A 324 -8.27 4.41 0.71
C TRP A 324 -9.01 4.97 -0.50
N TYR A 325 -8.44 6.03 -1.08
CA TYR A 325 -8.97 6.73 -2.24
C TYR A 325 -7.88 6.97 -3.26
N LYS A 326 -8.26 6.90 -4.53
CA LYS A 326 -7.40 7.22 -5.66
C LYS A 326 -7.57 8.69 -6.04
N VAL A 327 -6.46 9.39 -6.28
CA VAL A 327 -6.45 10.78 -6.75
C VAL A 327 -6.73 10.81 -8.25
N ILE A 328 -7.83 11.42 -8.66
CA ILE A 328 -8.28 11.51 -10.06
C ILE A 328 -7.85 12.81 -10.72
N SER A 329 -7.92 13.89 -9.96
CA SER A 329 -7.37 15.18 -10.34
C SER A 329 -6.83 15.87 -9.11
N ILE A 330 -5.86 16.74 -9.35
CA ILE A 330 -5.27 17.62 -8.37
C ILE A 330 -5.06 18.95 -9.06
N ASP A 331 -5.29 20.04 -8.36
CA ASP A 331 -4.95 21.39 -8.81
C ASP A 331 -3.44 21.57 -9.03
N GLU A 332 -3.05 22.65 -9.70
CA GLU A 332 -1.63 23.03 -9.80
C GLU A 332 -1.27 23.89 -8.59
N PRO A 333 -0.17 23.60 -7.88
CA PRO A 333 0.22 24.42 -6.73
C PRO A 333 0.62 25.82 -7.20
N GLU A 334 0.10 26.87 -6.55
CA GLU A 334 0.42 28.25 -6.95
C GLU A 334 1.88 28.62 -6.59
N SER A 335 2.45 27.97 -5.57
CA SER A 335 3.87 28.08 -5.24
C SER A 335 4.41 26.82 -4.56
N GLU A 336 5.72 26.68 -4.43
CA GLU A 336 6.34 25.58 -3.66
C GLU A 336 6.04 25.64 -2.16
N LEU A 337 5.58 26.79 -1.67
CA LEU A 337 5.16 27.02 -0.28
C LEU A 337 3.67 26.78 -0.08
N ASP A 338 2.93 26.46 -1.15
CA ASP A 338 1.52 26.17 -1.06
C ASP A 338 1.30 24.89 -0.27
N GLN A 339 0.65 25.05 0.88
CA GLN A 339 0.37 23.97 1.82
C GLN A 339 -1.02 23.39 1.60
N ASP A 340 -1.81 24.00 0.72
CA ASP A 340 -3.17 23.59 0.42
C ASP A 340 -3.23 23.00 -0.98
N ARG A 341 -4.05 21.95 -1.16
CA ARG A 341 -4.30 21.33 -2.46
C ARG A 341 -5.74 20.88 -2.57
N ILE A 342 -6.40 21.23 -3.67
CA ILE A 342 -7.71 20.71 -4.03
C ILE A 342 -7.53 19.43 -4.84
N VAL A 343 -8.02 18.33 -4.28
CA VAL A 343 -7.96 16.99 -4.89
C VAL A 343 -9.36 16.46 -5.14
N THR A 344 -9.52 15.78 -6.26
CA THR A 344 -10.70 14.96 -6.53
C THR A 344 -10.35 13.50 -6.32
N LEU A 345 -11.06 12.85 -5.41
CA LEU A 345 -10.82 11.49 -4.95
C LEU A 345 -11.90 10.55 -5.47
N GLU A 346 -11.51 9.35 -5.91
CA GLU A 346 -12.40 8.24 -6.26
C GLU A 346 -12.14 7.08 -5.30
N GLY A 347 -13.21 6.50 -4.75
CA GLY A 347 -13.09 5.38 -3.83
C GLY A 347 -14.42 5.00 -3.21
N PRO A 348 -14.40 4.15 -2.16
CA PRO A 348 -15.61 3.64 -1.54
C PRO A 348 -16.43 4.77 -0.90
N ASP A 349 -17.72 4.49 -0.75
CA ASP A 349 -18.58 5.35 0.07
C ASP A 349 -18.01 5.45 1.48
N TRP A 350 -18.06 6.66 2.01
CA TRP A 350 -17.71 6.84 3.40
C TRP A 350 -18.78 6.13 4.22
N PRO A 351 -18.42 5.27 5.20
CA PRO A 351 -19.36 4.38 5.87
C PRO A 351 -20.40 5.10 6.76
N TYR A 352 -20.44 6.43 6.71
CA TYR A 352 -21.36 7.26 7.46
C TYR A 352 -22.21 8.05 6.46
N GLY A 353 -23.54 7.90 6.57
CA GLY A 353 -24.50 8.76 5.87
C GLY A 353 -24.53 10.19 6.41
N ASP A 354 -23.78 10.45 7.49
CA ASP A 354 -23.52 11.79 7.99
C ASP A 354 -22.56 12.50 7.05
N SER A 355 -22.82 13.77 6.78
CA SER A 355 -21.92 14.59 6.00
C SER A 355 -20.52 14.50 6.59
N LEU A 356 -19.54 14.16 5.75
CA LEU A 356 -18.14 14.31 6.10
C LEU A 356 -17.80 15.77 6.50
N SER A 357 -18.66 16.75 6.23
CA SER A 357 -18.49 18.11 6.72
C SER A 357 -18.95 18.34 8.18
N ASP A 358 -19.54 17.34 8.86
CA ASP A 358 -20.05 17.51 10.23
C ASP A 358 -18.90 17.75 11.23
N PRO A 359 -18.74 18.99 11.75
CA PRO A 359 -17.66 19.33 12.66
C PRO A 359 -17.81 18.66 14.02
N SER A 360 -19.01 18.15 14.36
CA SER A 360 -19.26 17.46 15.64
C SER A 360 -18.61 16.07 15.70
N LYS A 361 -18.19 15.52 14.56
CA LYS A 361 -17.63 14.15 14.45
C LYS A 361 -16.10 14.11 14.45
N GLY A 362 -15.45 15.22 14.80
CA GLY A 362 -13.99 15.34 14.84
C GLY A 362 -13.35 15.63 13.47
N PRO A 363 -12.07 16.05 13.48
CA PRO A 363 -11.35 16.42 12.27
C PRO A 363 -11.13 15.21 11.34
N LEU A 364 -11.19 15.48 10.03
CA LEU A 364 -10.82 14.54 8.99
C LEU A 364 -9.35 14.76 8.60
N PHE A 365 -8.63 13.67 8.43
CA PHE A 365 -7.23 13.66 8.05
C PHE A 365 -7.04 12.88 6.76
N ALA A 366 -6.05 13.28 5.99
CA ALA A 366 -5.54 12.57 4.84
C ALA A 366 -4.11 12.11 5.14
N VAL A 367 -3.81 10.86 4.82
CA VAL A 367 -2.48 10.28 4.91
C VAL A 367 -2.03 9.96 3.50
N TYR A 368 -1.08 10.74 3.00
CA TYR A 368 -0.44 10.51 1.72
C TYR A 368 0.81 9.66 1.94
N VAL A 369 0.93 8.56 1.18
CA VAL A 369 2.09 7.67 1.25
C VAL A 369 2.74 7.60 -0.12
N ARG A 370 4.06 7.80 -0.16
CA ARG A 370 4.82 7.75 -1.42
C ARG A 370 4.77 6.36 -2.04
N ASP A 371 4.95 6.32 -3.36
CA ASP A 371 5.23 5.11 -4.13
C ASP A 371 4.08 4.07 -4.15
N VAL A 372 2.90 4.43 -3.67
CA VAL A 372 1.71 3.55 -3.76
C VAL A 372 1.20 3.53 -5.19
N VAL A 373 1.20 2.35 -5.80
CA VAL A 373 0.76 2.14 -7.19
C VAL A 373 -0.64 1.54 -7.30
N ALA A 374 -1.07 0.79 -6.29
CA ALA A 374 -2.40 0.18 -6.26
C ALA A 374 -2.87 -0.11 -4.84
N VAL A 375 -4.19 -0.08 -4.63
CA VAL A 375 -4.84 -0.57 -3.43
C VAL A 375 -5.95 -1.54 -3.83
N TYR A 376 -5.99 -2.71 -3.18
CA TYR A 376 -7.02 -3.71 -3.37
C TYR A 376 -7.75 -3.95 -2.07
N GLU A 377 -9.08 -4.05 -2.10
CA GLU A 377 -9.89 -4.24 -0.89
C GLU A 377 -10.59 -5.59 -0.89
N LYS A 378 -10.71 -6.20 0.30
CA LYS A 378 -11.46 -7.43 0.52
C LYS A 378 -11.93 -7.52 1.96
N SER A 379 -13.20 -7.85 2.17
CA SER A 379 -13.69 -8.18 3.51
C SER A 379 -13.17 -9.55 3.96
N ILE A 380 -12.59 -9.57 5.16
CA ILE A 380 -12.05 -10.76 5.81
C ILE A 380 -12.71 -10.94 7.18
N ARG A 381 -12.53 -12.14 7.74
CA ARG A 381 -12.88 -12.42 9.13
C ARG A 381 -11.63 -12.92 9.82
N LEU A 382 -11.27 -12.27 10.93
CA LEU A 382 -10.21 -12.72 11.81
C LEU A 382 -10.66 -13.99 12.54
N GLN A 383 -9.75 -14.95 12.65
CA GLN A 383 -9.98 -16.19 13.38
C GLN A 383 -9.61 -15.94 14.85
N ARG A 384 -10.58 -16.16 15.74
CA ARG A 384 -10.38 -16.05 17.19
C ARG A 384 -9.83 -17.34 17.76
#